data_AF-A0A7N0ZX61-F1
#
_entry.id   AF-A0A7N0ZX61-F1
#
_cell.length_a   1.000
_cell.length_b   1.000
_cell.length_c   1.000
_cell.angle_alpha   90.00
_cell.angle_beta   90.00
_cell.angle_gamma   90.00
#
_symmetry.space_group_name_H-M   'P 1'
#
loop_
_entity.id
_entity.type
_entity.pdbx_description
1 polymer ?
#
loop_
_entity_poly.entity_id
_entity_poly.type
_entity_poly.pdbx_seq_one_letter_code
_entity_poly.pdbx_strand_id
1 'polypeptide(L)'
;MNDRGVSFTFGADKVSEFLTKHDLDLVCRAHQVVEDGYEFFAHRQLVTIFSAPNYCGEFDNAGAMMSVDENLMCSFQILKPAEKKNKLMSTKM
;
A
#
# COMPACT_ATOMS: atom_id res chain seq x y z
N MET A 1 -8.16 3.22 20.01
CA MET A 1 -7.73 4.62 19.80
C MET A 1 -6.63 4.59 18.74
N ASN A 2 -6.57 5.57 17.84
CA ASN A 2 -5.54 5.58 16.79
C ASN A 2 -4.27 6.26 17.30
N ASP A 3 -3.13 5.58 17.20
CA ASP A 3 -1.82 6.10 17.63
C ASP A 3 -1.36 7.32 16.84
N ARG A 4 -1.96 7.56 15.66
CA ARG A 4 -1.76 8.79 14.86
C ARG A 4 -2.49 10.01 15.41
N GLY A 5 -3.26 9.86 16.49
CA GLY A 5 -3.96 10.96 17.15
C GLY A 5 -5.20 11.50 16.42
N VAL A 6 -5.59 10.90 15.30
CA VAL A 6 -6.74 11.31 14.49
C VAL A 6 -7.60 10.09 14.13
N SER A 7 -8.92 10.21 14.31
CA SER A 7 -9.90 9.16 14.00
C SER A 7 -9.67 7.86 14.78
N PHE A 8 -10.14 6.73 14.23
CA PHE A 8 -10.19 5.42 14.88
C PHE A 8 -9.46 4.36 14.05
N THR A 9 -9.03 3.29 14.73
CA THR A 9 -8.63 2.03 14.11
C THR A 9 -9.81 1.06 14.14
N PHE A 10 -9.86 0.13 13.20
CA PHE A 10 -10.92 -0.88 13.10
C PHE A 10 -10.34 -2.26 12.76
N GLY A 11 -10.95 -3.30 13.30
CA GLY A 11 -10.53 -4.69 13.12
C GLY A 11 -11.13 -5.34 11.88
N ALA A 12 -10.76 -6.60 11.65
CA ALA A 12 -11.29 -7.40 10.55
C ALA A 12 -12.81 -7.60 10.64
N ASP A 13 -13.35 -7.68 11.86
CA ASP A 13 -14.79 -7.75 12.14
C ASP A 13 -15.55 -6.58 11.51
N LYS A 14 -15.02 -5.36 11.65
CA LYS A 14 -15.65 -4.15 11.09
C LYS A 14 -15.53 -4.07 9.57
N VAL A 15 -14.46 -4.63 8.99
CA VAL A 15 -14.34 -4.78 7.54
C VAL A 15 -15.43 -5.71 7.00
N SER A 16 -15.56 -6.91 7.58
CA SER A 16 -16.56 -7.89 7.14
C SER A 16 -17.99 -7.39 7.33
N GLU A 17 -18.29 -6.73 8.45
CA GLU A 17 -19.59 -6.11 8.72
C GLU A 17 -19.92 -5.04 7.67
N PHE A 18 -18.98 -4.15 7.36
CA PHE A 18 -19.17 -3.08 6.38
C PHE A 18 -19.43 -3.64 4.98
N LEU A 19 -18.61 -4.58 4.53
CA LEU A 19 -18.75 -5.21 3.21
C LEU A 19 -20.08 -5.94 3.07
N THR A 20 -20.45 -6.73 4.07
CA THR A 20 -21.74 -7.47 4.07
C THR A 20 -22.92 -6.51 4.03
N LYS A 21 -22.88 -5.42 4.82
CA LYS A 21 -23.96 -4.43 4.88
C LYS A 21 -24.16 -3.71 3.55
N HIS A 22 -23.10 -3.53 2.78
CA HIS A 22 -23.10 -2.72 1.56
C HIS A 22 -23.02 -3.53 0.27
N ASP A 23 -23.04 -4.86 0.36
CA ASP A 23 -22.92 -5.78 -0.78
C ASP A 23 -21.66 -5.51 -1.63
N LEU A 24 -20.51 -5.48 -0.95
CA LEU A 24 -19.19 -5.23 -1.54
C LEU A 24 -18.22 -6.37 -1.21
N ASP A 25 -17.21 -6.57 -2.06
CA ASP A 25 -16.22 -7.64 -1.87
C ASP A 25 -14.90 -7.19 -1.24
N LEU A 26 -14.49 -5.94 -1.49
CA LEU A 26 -13.13 -5.46 -1.18
C LEU A 26 -13.11 -3.98 -0.80
N VAL A 27 -12.40 -3.66 0.29
CA VAL A 27 -11.98 -2.29 0.61
C VAL A 27 -10.58 -2.05 0.05
N CYS A 28 -10.43 -1.11 -0.88
CA CYS A 28 -9.12 -0.64 -1.35
C CYS A 28 -8.77 0.71 -0.72
N ARG A 29 -7.59 0.83 -0.11
CA ARG A 29 -7.16 2.05 0.62
C ARG A 29 -5.65 2.28 0.55
N ALA A 30 -5.18 3.46 0.94
CA ALA A 30 -3.76 3.85 0.92
C ALA A 30 -3.16 4.13 2.31
N HIS A 31 -2.73 5.35 2.64
CA HIS A 31 -2.40 5.89 3.98
C HIS A 31 -1.36 5.19 4.89
N GLN A 32 -1.08 3.89 4.79
CA GLN A 32 -0.02 3.20 5.56
C GLN A 32 1.06 2.68 4.61
N VAL A 33 2.33 2.96 4.92
CA VAL A 33 3.47 2.35 4.22
C VAL A 33 3.50 0.85 4.53
N VAL A 34 3.71 0.02 3.51
CA VAL A 34 3.80 -1.44 3.60
C VAL A 34 4.97 -1.90 2.72
N GLU A 35 5.66 -2.97 3.14
CA GLU A 35 6.95 -3.38 2.60
C GLU A 35 6.95 -3.58 1.07
N ASP A 36 5.99 -4.37 0.56
CA ASP A 36 5.90 -4.68 -0.87
C ASP A 36 5.07 -3.66 -1.67
N GLY A 37 4.68 -2.55 -1.06
CA GLY A 37 3.79 -1.56 -1.66
C GLY A 37 2.32 -1.99 -1.71
N TYR A 38 1.98 -3.25 -1.41
CA TYR A 38 0.61 -3.65 -1.11
C TYR A 38 0.56 -4.66 0.04
N GLU A 39 -0.56 -4.71 0.75
CA GLU A 39 -0.78 -5.69 1.83
C GLU A 39 -2.27 -6.01 1.97
N PHE A 40 -2.60 -7.30 2.07
CA PHE A 40 -3.96 -7.75 2.36
C PHE A 40 -4.20 -7.90 3.87
N PHE A 41 -5.41 -7.58 4.28
CA PHE A 41 -5.92 -7.73 5.64
C PHE A 41 -7.32 -8.36 5.61
N ALA A 42 -7.79 -8.83 6.77
CA ALA A 42 -9.14 -9.39 6.96
C ALA A 42 -9.53 -10.45 5.89
N HIS A 43 -8.75 -11.53 5.79
CA HIS A 43 -8.97 -12.59 4.79
C HIS A 43 -9.05 -12.07 3.34
N ARG A 44 -8.19 -11.10 3.00
CA ARG A 44 -8.12 -10.42 1.69
C ARG A 44 -9.33 -9.55 1.35
N GLN A 45 -10.18 -9.23 2.32
CA GLN A 45 -11.31 -8.31 2.15
C GLN A 45 -10.92 -6.83 2.26
N LEU A 46 -9.68 -6.53 2.68
CA LEU A 46 -9.11 -5.19 2.62
C LEU A 46 -7.71 -5.25 2.02
N VAL A 47 -7.40 -4.32 1.13
CA VAL A 47 -6.06 -4.13 0.57
C VAL A 47 -5.55 -2.72 0.84
N THR A 48 -4.33 -2.63 1.36
CA THR A 48 -3.56 -1.39 1.40
C THR A 48 -2.69 -1.31 0.16
N ILE A 49 -2.72 -0.17 -0.54
CA ILE A 49 -1.82 0.17 -1.66
C ILE A 49 -0.99 1.39 -1.26
N PHE A 50 0.32 1.28 -1.41
CA PHE A 50 1.26 2.36 -1.20
C PHE A 50 2.17 2.48 -2.43
N SER A 51 2.16 3.63 -3.08
CA SER A 51 2.79 3.79 -4.41
C SER A 51 4.08 4.61 -4.41
N ALA A 52 4.56 5.05 -3.25
CA ALA A 52 5.83 5.78 -3.12
C ALA A 52 6.93 4.81 -2.66
N PRO A 53 7.78 4.29 -3.57
CA PRO A 53 8.92 3.48 -3.17
C PRO A 53 9.93 4.32 -2.40
N ASN A 54 10.65 3.68 -1.48
CA ASN A 54 11.62 4.33 -0.61
C ASN A 54 11.04 5.53 0.15
N TYR A 55 9.91 5.33 0.83
CA TYR A 55 9.16 6.44 1.45
C TYR A 55 10.06 7.25 2.39
N CYS A 56 10.00 8.57 2.28
CA CYS A 56 10.88 9.52 2.98
C CYS A 56 12.40 9.30 2.86
N GLY A 57 12.86 8.34 2.04
CA GLY A 57 14.26 7.91 2.03
C GLY A 57 14.69 7.09 3.25
N GLU A 58 13.74 6.71 4.11
CA GLU A 58 13.97 6.02 5.39
C GLU A 58 13.45 4.58 5.37
N PHE A 59 12.40 4.33 4.59
CA PHE A 59 11.81 3.01 4.41
C PHE A 59 12.37 2.37 3.15
N ASP A 60 12.68 1.08 3.14
CA ASP A 60 13.11 0.35 1.94
C ASP A 60 11.92 -0.28 1.19
N ASN A 61 10.73 0.31 1.34
CA ASN A 61 9.50 -0.25 0.78
C ASN A 61 9.44 -0.10 -0.75
N ALA A 62 8.82 -1.07 -1.41
CA ALA A 62 8.38 -0.91 -2.79
C ALA A 62 7.11 -0.04 -2.87
N GLY A 63 6.86 0.48 -4.06
CA GLY A 63 5.55 1.01 -4.45
C GLY A 63 4.74 -0.07 -5.17
N ALA A 64 3.41 -0.03 -5.07
CA ALA A 64 2.54 -0.87 -5.88
C ALA A 64 1.44 -0.06 -6.59
N MET A 65 0.96 -0.63 -7.69
CA MET A 65 -0.27 -0.24 -8.37
C MET A 65 -1.16 -1.48 -8.49
N MET A 66 -2.44 -1.34 -8.15
CA MET A 66 -3.44 -2.39 -8.36
C MET A 66 -4.19 -2.14 -9.67
N SER A 67 -4.19 -3.13 -10.55
CA SER A 67 -5.03 -3.15 -11.75
C SER A 67 -6.22 -4.06 -11.50
N VAL A 68 -7.43 -3.56 -11.80
CA VAL A 68 -8.69 -4.30 -11.72
C VAL A 68 -9.22 -4.45 -13.13
N ASP A 69 -9.39 -5.68 -13.59
CA ASP A 69 -9.92 -5.96 -14.94
C ASP A 69 -11.46 -6.01 -14.98
N GLU A 70 -12.01 -6.29 -16.16
CA GLU A 70 -13.46 -6.39 -16.38
C GLU A 70 -14.14 -7.53 -15.61
N ASN A 71 -13.38 -8.53 -15.18
CA ASN A 71 -13.84 -9.64 -14.33
C ASN A 71 -13.60 -9.36 -12.84
N LEU A 72 -13.24 -8.12 -12.50
CA LEU A 72 -12.86 -7.68 -11.15
C LEU A 72 -11.64 -8.41 -10.58
N MET A 73 -10.82 -9.05 -11.43
CA MET A 73 -9.57 -9.65 -10.96
C MET A 73 -8.56 -8.56 -10.63
N CYS A 74 -8.06 -8.60 -9.39
CA CYS A 74 -7.05 -7.69 -8.89
C CYS A 74 -5.65 -8.26 -9.13
N SER A 75 -4.81 -7.53 -9.87
CA SER A 75 -3.39 -7.82 -10.08
C SER A 75 -2.52 -6.65 -9.62
N PHE A 76 -1.26 -6.91 -9.28
CA PHE A 76 -0.37 -5.92 -8.68
C PHE A 76 0.91 -5.76 -9.51
N GLN A 77 1.25 -4.51 -9.79
CA GLN A 77 2.54 -4.14 -10.40
C GLN A 77 3.40 -3.49 -9.33
N ILE A 78 4.60 -4.04 -9.11
CA ILE A 78 5.49 -3.63 -8.03
C ILE A 78 6.65 -2.81 -8.60
N LEU A 79 6.87 -1.63 -8.02
CA LEU A 79 7.96 -0.73 -8.32
C LEU A 79 8.94 -0.72 -7.15
N LYS A 80 10.09 -1.38 -7.31
CA LYS A 80 11.15 -1.37 -6.29
C LYS A 80 11.80 0.03 -6.18
N PRO A 81 12.37 0.38 -5.01
CA PRO A 81 13.24 1.54 -4.87
C PRO A 81 14.28 1.62 -5.98
N ALA A 82 14.47 2.82 -6.54
CA ALA A 82 15.54 3.05 -7.49
C ALA A 82 16.90 2.95 -6.79
N GLU A 83 17.88 2.31 -7.43
CA GLU A 83 19.26 2.33 -6.94
C GLU A 83 19.78 3.77 -6.87
N LYS A 84 20.42 4.12 -5.76
CA LYS A 84 21.14 5.40 -5.66
C LYS A 84 22.27 5.38 -6.69
N LYS A 85 22.11 6.10 -7.81
CA LYS A 85 23.25 6.37 -8.70
C LYS A 85 24.31 7.07 -7.86
N ASN A 86 25.43 6.40 -7.62
CA ASN A 86 26.61 7.05 -7.06
C ASN A 86 26.88 8.30 -7.91
N LYS A 87 26.78 9.49 -7.31
CA LYS A 87 27.26 10.73 -7.93
C LYS A 87 28.71 10.45 -8.28
N LEU A 88 28.98 10.20 -9.55
CA LEU A 88 30.34 10.11 -10.06
C LEU A 88 31.01 11.42 -9.63
N MET A 89 32.03 11.31 -8.78
CA MET A 89 32.83 12.42 -8.30
C MET A 89 33.26 13.24 -9.51
N SER A 90 32.63 14.39 -9.74
CA SER A 90 33.14 15.37 -10.69
C SER A 90 34.32 16.09 -10.04
N THR A 91 35.41 15.36 -9.84
CA THR A 91 36.73 15.97 -9.73
C THR A 91 37.13 16.35 -11.14
N LYS A 92 36.79 17.57 -11.55
CA LYS A 92 37.57 18.25 -12.58
C LYS A 92 38.61 19.09 -11.87
N MET A 93 39.88 18.71 -12.09
CA MET A 93 41.04 19.57 -11.94
C MET A 93 40.92 20.82 -12.81
#